data_AF-A0A951MA47-F1
#
_entry.id   AF-A0A951MA47-F1
#
_cell.length_a   1.000
_cell.length_b   1.000
_cell.length_c   1.000
_cell.angle_alpha   90.00
_cell.angle_beta   90.00
_cell.angle_gamma   90.00
#
_symmetry.space_group_name_H-M   'P 1'
#
loop_
_entity.id
_entity.type
_entity.pdbx_description
1 polymer ?
#
loop_
_entity_poly.entity_id
_entity_poly.type
_entity_poly.pdbx_seq_one_letter_code
_entity_poly.pdbx_strand_id
1 'polypeptide(L)'
;MQHIRQRESVGVTGVPTDPWRLNEQLLAAVAACHGVDVARRQLLNTLNTRKKLENVSHIVGARAGAGLSGSAEQRQLADGLASSGRAVELATDEWETASRHFTRLTRFLPSQLDDCVEGFVAVDAAEIDRLAQASLLACPNTQAHLKQLALEGARRRDASPDQVVPTADELSAWIFLLHQARSQAIGRFSQAREAYLQAEMAWELAKARVARARSARQIAEAQFRVGARAVGAFAQALFDLVGLRNELLRRESDACVARAAMYAMALQLPEQFGLR
;
A
#
# COMPACT_ATOMS: atom_id res chain seq x y z
N MET A 1 -5.81 11.80 -5.68
CA MET A 1 -4.99 12.45 -4.60
C MET A 1 -4.54 13.86 -4.98
N GLN A 2 -5.40 14.87 -4.84
CA GLN A 2 -5.01 16.28 -4.91
C GLN A 2 -5.11 16.90 -3.51
N HIS A 3 -4.21 17.83 -3.22
CA HIS A 3 -4.27 18.83 -2.14
C HIS A 3 -3.53 18.50 -0.83
N ILE A 4 -2.20 18.48 -0.90
CA ILE A 4 -1.42 19.24 0.08
C ILE A 4 -1.56 20.70 -0.33
N ARG A 5 -2.39 21.47 0.39
CA ARG A 5 -2.53 22.91 0.16
C ARG A 5 -1.17 23.59 0.36
N GLN A 6 -0.75 24.33 -0.67
CA GLN A 6 0.35 25.27 -0.64
C GLN A 6 0.27 26.13 0.62
N ARG A 7 1.24 25.95 1.51
CA ARG A 7 1.66 27.02 2.42
C ARG A 7 2.95 27.60 1.89
N GLU A 8 2.83 28.86 1.55
CA GLU A 8 3.81 29.89 1.21
C GLU A 8 5.28 29.54 1.53
N SER A 9 6.07 29.76 0.48
CA SER A 9 7.52 29.85 0.46
C SER A 9 8.08 30.65 1.62
N VAL A 10 8.64 29.95 2.61
CA VAL A 10 9.74 30.48 3.42
C VAL A 10 10.99 29.75 2.95
N GLY A 11 11.91 30.51 2.37
CA GLY A 11 13.14 30.00 1.76
C GLY A 11 13.94 29.16 2.75
N VAL A 12 14.04 27.86 2.48
CA VAL A 12 15.09 27.03 3.02
C VAL A 12 16.15 26.91 1.93
N THR A 13 17.14 27.78 2.03
CA THR A 13 18.41 27.66 1.34
C THR A 13 19.09 26.34 1.70
N GLY A 14 19.33 25.50 0.70
CA GLY A 14 20.53 24.66 0.61
C GLY A 14 20.49 23.32 1.33
N VAL A 15 19.97 22.28 0.68
CA VAL A 15 20.68 21.00 0.44
C VAL A 15 20.09 20.43 -0.86
N PRO A 16 20.89 20.11 -1.91
CA PRO A 16 20.40 19.25 -2.97
C PRO A 16 20.14 17.87 -2.36
N THR A 17 18.89 17.61 -1.97
CA THR A 17 18.46 16.28 -1.55
C THR A 17 18.68 15.34 -2.72
N ASP A 18 19.57 14.36 -2.52
CA ASP A 18 19.76 13.24 -3.43
C ASP A 18 18.37 12.70 -3.82
N PRO A 19 18.00 12.73 -5.12
CA PRO A 19 16.66 12.37 -5.57
C PRO A 19 16.28 10.94 -5.14
N TRP A 20 17.25 10.05 -4.92
CA TRP A 20 17.00 8.73 -4.35
C TRP A 20 16.48 8.80 -2.93
N ARG A 21 17.16 9.56 -2.06
CA ARG A 21 16.73 9.73 -0.66
C ARG A 21 15.35 10.34 -0.56
N LEU A 22 15.02 11.30 -1.42
CA LEU A 22 13.67 11.87 -1.46
C LEU A 22 12.63 10.81 -1.85
N ASN A 23 12.88 10.02 -2.90
CA ASN A 23 11.96 8.97 -3.33
C ASN A 23 11.80 7.87 -2.25
N GLU A 24 12.87 7.50 -1.54
CA GLU A 24 12.81 6.56 -0.42
C GLU A 24 11.99 7.10 0.75
N GLN A 25 12.20 8.37 1.13
CA GLN A 25 11.44 9.03 2.20
C GLN A 25 9.96 9.16 1.84
N LEU A 26 9.65 9.55 0.59
CA LEU A 26 8.28 9.63 0.10
C LEU A 26 7.62 8.24 0.09
N LEU A 27 8.32 7.20 -0.35
CA LEU A 27 7.79 5.83 -0.35
C LEU A 27 7.48 5.35 1.07
N ALA A 28 8.36 5.62 2.04
CA ALA A 28 8.13 5.29 3.45
C ALA A 28 6.92 6.06 4.01
N ALA A 29 6.78 7.35 3.66
CA ALA A 29 5.61 8.14 4.04
C ALA A 29 4.31 7.59 3.44
N VAL A 30 4.31 7.23 2.16
CA VAL A 30 3.16 6.61 1.47
C VAL A 30 2.76 5.29 2.12
N ALA A 31 3.73 4.43 2.43
CA ALA A 31 3.47 3.18 3.13
C ALA A 31 2.84 3.41 4.51
N ALA A 32 3.32 4.42 5.25
CA ALA A 32 2.75 4.77 6.55
C ALA A 32 1.32 5.34 6.44
N CYS A 33 1.03 6.16 5.40
CA CYS A 33 -0.32 6.64 5.12
C CYS A 33 -1.29 5.49 4.88
N HIS A 34 -0.94 4.54 4.00
CA HIS A 34 -1.78 3.38 3.73
C HIS A 34 -1.92 2.47 4.96
N GLY A 35 -0.85 2.29 5.75
CA GLY A 35 -0.91 1.50 6.98
C GLY A 35 -1.92 2.04 8.00
N VAL A 36 -1.96 3.35 8.20
CA VAL A 36 -2.95 4.00 9.08
C VAL A 36 -4.37 3.90 8.53
N ASP A 37 -4.56 4.14 7.23
CA ASP A 37 -5.88 4.03 6.60
C ASP A 37 -6.44 2.61 6.69
N VAL A 38 -5.62 1.60 6.39
CA VAL A 38 -5.99 0.18 6.50
C VAL A 38 -6.39 -0.16 7.93
N ALA A 39 -5.58 0.21 8.92
CA ALA A 39 -5.90 -0.08 10.32
C ALA A 39 -7.19 0.62 10.78
N ARG A 40 -7.39 1.88 10.38
CA ARG A 40 -8.64 2.62 10.64
C ARG A 40 -9.85 1.91 10.02
N ARG A 41 -9.77 1.53 8.75
CA ARG A 41 -10.87 0.87 8.03
C ARG A 41 -11.14 -0.54 8.56
N GLN A 42 -10.12 -1.25 9.02
CA GLN A 42 -10.26 -2.54 9.69
C GLN A 42 -10.98 -2.40 11.04
N LEU A 43 -10.59 -1.43 11.87
CA LEU A 43 -11.29 -1.10 13.11
C LEU A 43 -12.77 -0.77 12.85
N LEU A 44 -13.07 0.06 11.85
CA LEU A 44 -14.44 0.39 11.47
C LEU A 44 -15.23 -0.85 10.99
N ASN A 45 -14.61 -1.75 10.21
CA ASN A 45 -15.26 -3.00 9.80
C ASN A 45 -15.59 -3.88 11.03
N THR A 46 -14.67 -3.99 11.99
CA THR A 46 -14.85 -4.78 13.20
C THR A 46 -15.92 -4.19 14.12
N LEU A 47 -15.94 -2.87 14.33
CA LEU A 47 -16.99 -2.18 15.09
C LEU A 47 -18.38 -2.36 14.46
N ASN A 48 -18.47 -2.21 13.14
CA ASN A 48 -19.73 -2.45 12.41
C ASN A 48 -20.21 -3.90 12.55
N THR A 49 -19.29 -4.85 12.66
CA THR A 49 -19.58 -6.28 12.86
C THR A 49 -20.13 -6.53 14.24
N ARG A 50 -19.49 -5.98 15.27
CA ARG A 50 -19.99 -6.01 16.64
C ARG A 50 -21.40 -5.45 16.73
N LYS A 51 -21.64 -4.26 16.19
CA LYS A 51 -22.97 -3.62 16.16
C LYS A 51 -24.03 -4.49 15.48
N LYS A 52 -23.66 -5.21 14.41
CA LYS A 52 -24.58 -6.16 13.76
C LYS A 52 -24.92 -7.37 14.64
N LEU A 53 -23.95 -7.92 15.37
CA LEU A 53 -24.20 -8.99 16.33
C LEU A 53 -25.07 -8.52 17.51
N GLU A 54 -24.84 -7.31 18.00
CA GLU A 54 -25.68 -6.67 19.04
C GLU A 54 -27.13 -6.53 18.54
N ASN A 55 -27.33 -6.05 17.31
CA ASN A 55 -28.67 -6.00 16.71
C ASN A 55 -29.34 -7.38 16.61
N VAL A 56 -28.58 -8.42 16.27
CA VAL A 56 -29.08 -9.79 16.21
C VAL A 56 -29.41 -10.35 17.58
N SER A 57 -28.76 -9.87 18.65
CA SER A 57 -29.07 -10.29 20.02
C SER A 57 -30.48 -9.95 20.44
N HIS A 58 -31.01 -8.80 20.01
CA HIS A 58 -32.40 -8.45 20.24
C HIS A 58 -33.37 -9.41 19.54
N ILE A 59 -33.05 -9.84 18.32
CA ILE A 59 -33.87 -10.80 17.56
C ILE A 59 -33.87 -12.17 18.24
N VAL A 60 -32.70 -12.68 18.63
CA VAL A 60 -32.58 -13.96 19.34
C VAL A 60 -33.27 -13.89 20.71
N GLY A 61 -33.12 -12.78 21.44
CA GLY A 61 -33.82 -12.54 22.70
C GLY A 61 -35.35 -12.58 22.55
N ALA A 62 -35.89 -11.93 21.53
CA ALA A 62 -37.32 -11.96 21.24
C ALA A 62 -37.81 -13.38 20.90
N ARG A 63 -37.06 -14.14 20.09
CA ARG A 63 -37.39 -15.55 19.79
C ARG A 63 -37.35 -16.43 21.02
N ALA A 64 -36.35 -16.26 21.88
CA ALA A 64 -36.26 -17.01 23.13
C ALA A 64 -37.43 -16.69 24.07
N GLY A 65 -37.82 -15.41 24.18
CA GLY A 65 -39.02 -15.00 24.93
C GLY A 65 -40.32 -15.59 24.39
N ALA A 66 -40.38 -15.87 23.08
CA ALA A 66 -41.48 -16.56 22.44
C ALA A 66 -41.36 -18.10 22.45
N GLY A 67 -40.32 -18.67 23.07
CA GLY A 67 -40.07 -20.11 23.08
C GLY A 67 -39.59 -20.70 21.74
N LEU A 68 -39.23 -19.85 20.77
CA LEU A 68 -38.81 -20.22 19.41
C LEU A 68 -37.29 -20.36 19.25
N SER A 69 -36.52 -20.11 20.31
CA SER A 69 -35.05 -20.20 20.32
C SER A 69 -34.57 -20.83 21.63
N GLY A 70 -33.56 -21.70 21.53
CA GLY A 70 -32.98 -22.42 22.68
C GLY A 70 -31.80 -21.69 23.31
N SER A 71 -31.46 -22.07 24.54
CA SER A 71 -30.31 -21.53 25.28
C SER A 71 -28.95 -21.72 24.57
N ALA A 72 -28.85 -22.72 23.67
CA ALA A 72 -27.66 -22.93 22.86
C ALA A 72 -27.42 -21.78 21.84
N GLU A 73 -28.47 -21.25 21.21
CA GLU A 73 -28.33 -20.13 20.27
C GLU A 73 -27.89 -18.85 20.98
N GLN A 74 -28.43 -18.60 22.18
CA GLN A 74 -28.02 -17.47 23.01
C GLN A 74 -26.54 -17.56 23.42
N ARG A 75 -26.06 -18.75 23.79
CA ARG A 75 -24.63 -18.97 24.10
C ARG A 75 -23.74 -18.74 22.87
N GLN A 76 -24.08 -19.30 21.72
CA GLN A 76 -23.32 -19.07 20.48
C GLN A 76 -23.20 -17.59 20.13
N LEU A 77 -24.28 -16.82 20.33
CA LEU A 77 -24.23 -15.39 20.09
C LEU A 77 -23.39 -14.64 21.13
N ALA A 78 -23.46 -15.03 22.40
CA ALA A 78 -22.62 -14.47 23.46
C ALA A 78 -21.12 -14.72 23.17
N ASP A 79 -20.77 -15.94 22.74
CA ASP A 79 -19.40 -16.29 22.33
C ASP A 79 -18.94 -15.46 21.13
N GLY A 80 -19.84 -15.22 20.17
CA GLY A 80 -19.60 -14.32 19.04
C GLY A 80 -19.35 -12.88 19.48
N LEU A 81 -20.18 -12.32 20.37
CA LEU A 81 -20.00 -10.98 20.92
C LEU A 81 -18.68 -10.83 21.69
N ALA A 82 -18.32 -11.83 22.50
CA ALA A 82 -17.04 -11.85 23.22
C ALA A 82 -15.85 -11.90 22.24
N SER A 83 -15.94 -12.72 21.19
CA SER A 83 -14.90 -12.80 20.15
C SER A 83 -14.76 -11.50 19.36
N SER A 84 -15.88 -10.84 19.05
CA SER A 84 -15.89 -9.52 18.42
C SER A 84 -15.29 -8.45 19.33
N GLY A 85 -15.52 -8.52 20.65
CA GLY A 85 -14.85 -7.65 21.63
C GLY A 85 -13.33 -7.73 21.55
N ARG A 86 -12.77 -8.95 21.60
CA ARG A 86 -11.32 -9.17 21.44
C ARG A 86 -10.80 -8.66 20.09
N ALA A 87 -11.57 -8.83 19.02
CA ALA A 87 -11.19 -8.33 17.70
C ALA A 87 -11.16 -6.79 17.64
N VAL A 88 -12.04 -6.09 18.37
CA VAL A 88 -12.03 -4.63 18.48
C VAL A 88 -10.79 -4.15 19.23
N GLU A 89 -10.42 -4.82 20.32
CA GLU A 89 -9.20 -4.52 21.09
C GLU A 89 -7.96 -4.63 20.19
N LEU A 90 -7.79 -5.77 19.51
CA LEU A 90 -6.68 -5.98 18.58
C LEU A 90 -6.63 -4.94 17.46
N ALA A 91 -7.78 -4.63 16.84
CA ALA A 91 -7.83 -3.63 15.77
C ALA A 91 -7.54 -2.21 16.29
N THR A 92 -7.82 -1.92 17.56
CA THR A 92 -7.48 -0.65 18.20
C THR A 92 -5.97 -0.55 18.41
N ASP A 93 -5.34 -1.60 18.92
CA ASP A 93 -3.88 -1.67 19.11
C ASP A 93 -3.12 -1.54 17.78
N GLU A 94 -3.61 -2.19 16.72
CA GLU A 94 -3.08 -2.06 15.36
C GLU A 94 -3.19 -0.61 14.85
N TRP A 95 -4.35 0.02 15.03
CA TRP A 95 -4.57 1.41 14.63
C TRP A 95 -3.68 2.39 15.39
N GLU A 96 -3.52 2.21 16.71
CA GLU A 96 -2.61 3.04 17.51
C GLU A 96 -1.15 2.88 17.06
N THR A 97 -0.73 1.64 16.80
CA THR A 97 0.65 1.35 16.37
C THR A 97 0.95 1.95 15.01
N ALA A 98 0.04 1.80 14.05
CA ALA A 98 0.15 2.46 12.75
C ALA A 98 0.17 3.99 12.90
N SER A 99 -0.70 4.55 13.75
CA SER A 99 -0.80 5.99 14.00
C SER A 99 0.48 6.59 14.59
N ARG A 100 1.09 5.91 15.57
CA ARG A 100 2.40 6.29 16.13
C ARG A 100 3.50 6.23 15.07
N HIS A 101 3.50 5.19 14.24
CA HIS A 101 4.47 5.04 13.17
C HIS A 101 4.36 6.17 12.13
N PHE A 102 3.15 6.45 11.67
CA PHE A 102 2.86 7.57 10.77
C PHE A 102 3.29 8.91 11.35
N THR A 103 2.86 9.23 12.57
CA THR A 103 3.22 10.49 13.24
C THR A 103 4.73 10.65 13.37
N ARG A 104 5.46 9.57 13.66
CA ARG A 104 6.93 9.59 13.74
C ARG A 104 7.59 9.91 12.41
N LEU A 105 7.07 9.36 11.30
CA LEU A 105 7.64 9.55 9.96
C LEU A 105 7.25 10.88 9.33
N THR A 106 5.98 11.26 9.43
CA THR A 106 5.42 12.39 8.66
C THR A 106 5.26 13.66 9.48
N ARG A 107 5.32 13.55 10.83
CA ARG A 107 5.02 14.63 11.78
C ARG A 107 3.58 15.16 11.71
N PHE A 108 2.69 14.47 10.99
CA PHE A 108 1.27 14.76 10.94
C PHE A 108 0.47 13.82 11.86
N LEU A 109 -0.71 14.26 12.27
CA LEU A 109 -1.68 13.44 12.98
C LEU A 109 -2.54 12.65 11.99
N PRO A 110 -2.97 11.42 12.33
CA PRO A 110 -3.86 10.63 11.48
C PRO A 110 -5.14 11.34 11.04
N SER A 111 -5.68 12.24 11.88
CA SER A 111 -6.88 13.03 11.57
C SER A 111 -6.68 14.06 10.46
N GLN A 112 -5.44 14.34 10.06
CA GLN A 112 -5.09 15.22 8.96
C GLN A 112 -4.99 14.49 7.63
N LEU A 113 -5.11 13.15 7.63
CA LEU A 113 -5.31 12.39 6.41
C LEU A 113 -6.78 12.55 6.00
N ASP A 114 -7.01 13.10 4.81
CA ASP A 114 -8.34 13.07 4.21
C ASP A 114 -8.79 11.62 4.03
N ASP A 115 -10.11 11.40 4.02
CA ASP A 115 -10.67 10.09 3.69
C ASP A 115 -10.21 9.70 2.28
N CYS A 116 -9.20 8.82 2.19
CA CYS A 116 -8.65 8.39 0.91
C CYS A 116 -9.63 7.39 0.28
N VAL A 117 -10.55 7.91 -0.54
CA VAL A 117 -11.60 7.10 -1.19
C VAL A 117 -11.13 6.44 -2.49
N GLU A 118 -9.97 6.83 -3.02
CA GLU A 118 -9.43 6.23 -4.24
C GLU A 118 -8.88 4.83 -3.94
N GLY A 119 -9.66 3.82 -4.32
CA GLY A 119 -9.19 2.43 -4.28
C GLY A 119 -8.02 2.18 -5.23
N PHE A 120 -7.42 1.00 -5.12
CA PHE A 120 -6.30 0.62 -6.00
C PHE A 120 -6.73 0.64 -7.48
N VAL A 121 -5.92 1.31 -8.30
CA VAL A 121 -6.03 1.35 -9.76
C VAL A 121 -4.75 0.76 -10.34
N ALA A 122 -4.93 -0.32 -11.11
CA ALA A 122 -3.85 -0.99 -11.80
C ALA A 122 -3.16 -0.05 -12.80
N VAL A 123 -1.85 -0.18 -12.89
CA VAL A 123 -1.02 0.53 -13.86
C VAL A 123 -1.08 -0.22 -15.19
N ASP A 124 -1.29 0.50 -16.29
CA ASP A 124 -1.27 -0.12 -17.60
C ASP A 124 0.15 -0.60 -17.99
N ALA A 125 0.22 -1.54 -18.91
CA ALA A 125 1.50 -2.14 -19.31
C ALA A 125 2.45 -1.13 -19.97
N ALA A 126 1.92 -0.15 -20.71
CA ALA A 126 2.73 0.86 -21.39
C ALA A 126 3.41 1.79 -20.38
N GLU A 127 2.73 2.12 -19.29
CA GLU A 127 3.24 2.91 -18.19
C GLU A 127 4.32 2.15 -17.40
N ILE A 128 4.14 0.84 -17.18
CA ILE A 128 5.19 0.00 -16.58
C ILE A 128 6.46 0.00 -17.46
N ASP A 129 6.30 -0.12 -18.78
CA ASP A 129 7.44 -0.10 -19.71
C ASP A 129 8.10 1.29 -19.77
N ARG A 130 7.31 2.37 -19.71
CA ARG A 130 7.82 3.74 -19.59
C ARG A 130 8.65 3.93 -18.31
N LEU A 131 8.16 3.43 -17.18
CA LEU A 131 8.86 3.49 -15.89
C LEU A 131 10.17 2.68 -15.93
N ALA A 132 10.17 1.52 -16.60
CA ALA A 132 11.37 0.72 -16.80
C ALA A 132 12.43 1.48 -17.61
N GLN A 133 12.03 2.20 -18.65
CA GLN A 133 12.94 3.04 -19.43
C GLN A 133 13.44 4.24 -18.62
N ALA A 134 12.58 4.86 -17.83
CA ALA A 134 12.95 5.98 -16.97
C ALA A 134 13.96 5.57 -15.89
N SER A 135 13.79 4.41 -15.24
CA SER A 135 14.70 3.93 -14.19
C SER A 135 16.12 3.71 -14.71
N LEU A 136 16.28 3.28 -15.96
CA LEU A 136 17.57 3.13 -16.61
C LEU A 136 18.34 4.44 -16.74
N LEU A 137 17.63 5.54 -16.98
CA LEU A 137 18.20 6.87 -17.19
C LEU A 137 18.35 7.64 -15.88
N ALA A 138 17.53 7.32 -14.88
CA ALA A 138 17.47 7.99 -13.58
C ALA A 138 18.48 7.44 -12.54
N CYS A 139 19.09 6.27 -12.79
CA CYS A 139 20.06 5.69 -11.87
C CYS A 139 21.31 6.61 -11.70
N PRO A 140 21.73 6.99 -10.47
CA PRO A 140 22.77 8.00 -10.26
C PRO A 140 24.14 7.48 -10.69
N ASN A 141 24.39 6.19 -10.50
CA ASN A 141 25.61 5.54 -10.97
C ASN A 141 25.66 5.57 -12.50
N THR A 142 24.54 5.28 -13.18
CA THR A 142 24.45 5.39 -14.64
C THR A 142 24.67 6.83 -15.10
N GLN A 143 24.03 7.81 -14.46
CA GLN A 143 24.22 9.23 -14.79
C GLN A 143 25.64 9.72 -14.51
N ALA A 144 26.27 9.28 -13.41
CA ALA A 144 27.64 9.64 -13.06
C ALA A 144 28.63 9.11 -14.11
N HIS A 145 28.50 7.83 -14.49
CA HIS A 145 29.33 7.24 -15.54
C HIS A 145 29.08 7.88 -16.92
N LEU A 146 27.83 8.21 -17.26
CA LEU A 146 27.50 8.93 -18.49
C LEU A 146 28.09 10.36 -18.50
N LYS A 147 28.00 11.10 -17.39
CA LYS A 147 28.61 12.43 -17.25
C LYS A 147 30.13 12.35 -17.38
N GLN A 148 30.75 11.36 -16.75
CA GLN A 148 32.19 11.14 -16.85
C GLN A 148 32.61 10.85 -18.29
N LEU A 149 31.90 9.97 -19.01
CA LEU A 149 32.13 9.71 -20.43
C LEU A 149 31.93 10.95 -21.31
N ALA A 150 30.89 11.75 -21.04
CA ALA A 150 30.60 12.97 -21.79
C ALA A 150 31.66 14.06 -21.58
N LEU A 151 32.12 14.25 -20.33
CA LEU A 151 33.20 15.19 -19.99
C LEU A 151 34.49 14.82 -20.71
N GLU A 152 34.82 13.52 -20.76
CA GLU A 152 36.04 13.04 -21.39
C GLU A 152 35.95 13.08 -22.93
N GLY A 153 34.76 12.82 -23.48
CA GLY A 153 34.49 13.06 -24.90
C GLY A 153 34.56 14.54 -25.29
N ALA A 154 34.19 15.46 -24.39
CA ALA A 154 34.37 16.90 -24.61
C ALA A 154 35.86 17.28 -24.56
N ARG A 155 36.60 16.84 -23.53
CA ARG A 155 38.05 17.09 -23.41
C ARG A 155 38.85 16.61 -24.62
N ARG A 156 38.51 15.44 -25.18
CA ARG A 156 39.17 14.92 -26.39
C ARG A 156 38.94 15.77 -27.65
N ARG A 157 37.81 16.47 -27.74
CA ARG A 157 37.49 17.35 -28.87
C ARG A 157 38.23 18.69 -28.77
N ASP A 158 38.48 19.15 -27.56
CA ASP A 158 39.15 20.43 -27.26
C ASP A 158 40.63 20.25 -26.86
N ALA A 159 41.22 19.08 -27.12
CA ALA A 159 42.50 18.68 -26.55
C ALA A 159 43.68 19.53 -27.07
N SER A 160 44.36 20.20 -26.15
CA SER A 160 45.70 20.79 -26.34
C SER A 160 46.77 19.69 -26.21
N PRO A 161 47.91 19.75 -26.93
CA PRO A 161 48.92 18.68 -26.97
C PRO A 161 49.51 18.26 -25.60
N ASP A 162 49.37 19.07 -24.55
CA ASP A 162 49.90 18.79 -23.20
C ASP A 162 48.90 18.10 -22.25
N GLN A 163 47.69 17.74 -22.69
CA GLN A 163 46.70 17.10 -21.81
C GLN A 163 46.87 15.57 -21.72
N VAL A 164 46.84 15.06 -20.48
CA VAL A 164 46.79 13.62 -20.18
C VAL A 164 45.43 13.07 -20.62
N VAL A 165 45.42 12.32 -21.72
CA VAL A 165 44.22 11.66 -22.24
C VAL A 165 44.02 10.32 -21.52
N PRO A 166 42.78 9.96 -21.13
CA PRO A 166 42.50 8.64 -20.54
C PRO A 166 42.93 7.52 -21.48
N THR A 167 43.59 6.52 -20.91
CA THR A 167 44.06 5.33 -21.64
C THR A 167 42.87 4.50 -22.17
N ALA A 168 43.13 3.63 -23.15
CA ALA A 168 42.12 2.72 -23.67
C ALA A 168 41.55 1.79 -22.57
N ASP A 169 42.38 1.42 -21.60
CA ASP A 169 41.99 0.58 -20.46
C ASP A 169 41.06 1.33 -19.50
N GLU A 170 41.31 2.62 -19.23
CA GLU A 170 40.44 3.46 -18.40
C GLU A 170 39.06 3.65 -19.03
N LEU A 171 38.99 3.89 -20.35
CA LEU A 171 37.71 3.94 -21.07
C LEU A 171 36.96 2.62 -20.99
N SER A 172 37.67 1.50 -21.19
CA SER A 172 37.08 0.16 -21.14
C SER A 172 36.52 -0.13 -19.74
N ALA A 173 37.25 0.26 -18.69
CA ALA A 173 36.80 0.16 -17.31
C ALA A 173 35.54 1.00 -17.03
N TRP A 174 35.46 2.24 -17.55
CA TRP A 174 34.26 3.07 -17.37
C TRP A 174 33.05 2.55 -18.12
N ILE A 175 33.24 2.04 -19.35
CA ILE A 175 32.16 1.37 -20.11
C ILE A 175 31.66 0.14 -19.35
N PHE A 176 32.58 -0.67 -18.81
CA PHE A 176 32.22 -1.81 -17.98
C PHE A 176 31.40 -1.41 -16.75
N LEU A 177 31.84 -0.39 -16.00
CA LEU A 177 31.12 0.13 -14.83
C LEU A 177 29.74 0.69 -15.21
N LEU A 178 29.62 1.37 -16.35
CA LEU A 178 28.32 1.83 -16.88
C LEU A 178 27.39 0.66 -17.15
N HIS A 179 27.85 -0.40 -17.82
CA HIS A 179 27.06 -1.59 -18.08
C HIS A 179 26.66 -2.28 -16.77
N GLN A 180 27.57 -2.41 -15.81
CA GLN A 180 27.29 -2.97 -14.49
C GLN A 180 26.20 -2.17 -13.76
N ALA A 181 26.32 -0.84 -13.73
CA ALA A 181 25.33 0.04 -13.11
C ALA A 181 23.94 -0.07 -13.78
N ARG A 182 23.90 -0.18 -15.12
CA ARG A 182 22.64 -0.39 -15.86
C ARG A 182 22.03 -1.75 -15.53
N SER A 183 22.81 -2.82 -15.52
CA SER A 183 22.34 -4.16 -15.15
C SER A 183 21.77 -4.20 -13.73
N GLN A 184 22.41 -3.50 -12.78
CA GLN A 184 21.87 -3.37 -11.42
C GLN A 184 20.55 -2.59 -11.37
N ALA A 185 20.43 -1.50 -12.13
CA ALA A 185 19.19 -0.71 -12.21
C ALA A 185 18.04 -1.54 -12.83
N ILE A 186 18.33 -2.30 -13.89
CA ILE A 186 17.38 -3.27 -14.48
C ILE A 186 16.94 -4.28 -13.43
N GLY A 187 17.89 -4.89 -12.72
CA GLY A 187 17.60 -5.89 -11.69
C GLY A 187 16.67 -5.35 -10.60
N ARG A 188 16.95 -4.14 -10.08
CA ARG A 188 16.11 -3.50 -9.05
C ARG A 188 14.71 -3.17 -9.55
N PHE A 189 14.59 -2.62 -10.76
CA PHE A 189 13.28 -2.32 -11.33
C PHE A 189 12.47 -3.59 -11.63
N SER A 190 13.11 -4.63 -12.17
CA SER A 190 12.46 -5.92 -12.42
C SER A 190 11.91 -6.56 -11.14
N GLN A 191 12.64 -6.48 -10.03
CA GLN A 191 12.16 -6.92 -8.72
C GLN A 191 10.93 -6.12 -8.25
N ALA A 192 10.97 -4.79 -8.39
CA ALA A 192 9.83 -3.94 -8.05
C ALA A 192 8.60 -4.23 -8.93
N ARG A 193 8.80 -4.46 -10.23
CA ARG A 193 7.75 -4.88 -11.17
C ARG A 193 7.16 -6.22 -10.79
N GLU A 194 7.98 -7.22 -10.47
CA GLU A 194 7.50 -8.53 -10.05
C GLU A 194 6.67 -8.44 -8.76
N ALA A 195 7.16 -7.71 -7.76
CA ALA A 195 6.43 -7.48 -6.51
C ALA A 195 5.08 -6.79 -6.76
N TYR A 196 5.03 -5.80 -7.66
CA TYR A 196 3.80 -5.14 -8.06
C TYR A 196 2.80 -6.11 -8.72
N LEU A 197 3.25 -6.91 -9.69
CA LEU A 197 2.38 -7.87 -10.39
C LEU A 197 1.84 -8.94 -9.43
N GLN A 198 2.66 -9.41 -8.48
CA GLN A 198 2.22 -10.34 -7.45
C GLN A 198 1.18 -9.69 -6.51
N ALA A 199 1.39 -8.44 -6.11
CA ALA A 199 0.45 -7.70 -5.26
C ALA A 199 -0.89 -7.43 -5.97
N GLU A 200 -0.86 -7.04 -7.24
CA GLU A 200 -2.05 -6.84 -8.07
C GLU A 200 -2.88 -8.13 -8.18
N MET A 201 -2.23 -9.25 -8.50
CA MET A 201 -2.88 -10.56 -8.58
C MET A 201 -3.50 -10.97 -7.22
N ALA A 202 -2.78 -10.77 -6.12
CA ALA A 202 -3.27 -11.09 -4.77
C ALA A 202 -4.48 -10.23 -4.39
N TRP A 203 -4.49 -8.95 -4.78
CA TRP A 203 -5.62 -8.05 -4.57
C TRP A 203 -6.86 -8.47 -5.36
N GLU A 204 -6.73 -8.80 -6.65
CA GLU A 204 -7.87 -9.29 -7.45
C GLU A 204 -8.44 -10.61 -6.90
N LEU A 205 -7.58 -11.53 -6.45
CA LEU A 205 -8.03 -12.76 -5.80
C LEU A 205 -8.79 -12.48 -4.49
N ALA A 206 -8.28 -11.57 -3.66
CA ALA A 206 -8.94 -11.17 -2.41
C ALA A 206 -10.31 -10.53 -2.67
N LYS A 207 -10.41 -9.68 -3.71
CA LYS A 207 -11.66 -9.03 -4.13
C LYS A 207 -12.71 -10.05 -4.56
N ALA A 208 -12.33 -11.06 -5.34
CA ALA A 208 -13.21 -12.16 -5.71
C ALA A 208 -13.69 -12.96 -4.49
N ARG A 209 -12.81 -13.23 -3.52
CA ARG A 209 -13.18 -13.91 -2.26
C ARG A 209 -14.18 -13.11 -1.44
N VAL A 210 -13.98 -11.79 -1.31
CA VAL A 210 -14.93 -10.89 -0.62
C VAL A 210 -16.29 -10.89 -1.30
N ALA A 211 -16.35 -10.88 -2.63
CA ALA A 211 -17.61 -10.94 -3.37
C ALA A 211 -18.39 -12.23 -3.06
N ARG A 212 -17.70 -13.38 -3.05
CA ARG A 212 -18.29 -14.68 -2.68
C ARG A 212 -18.79 -14.70 -1.23
N ALA A 213 -17.96 -14.25 -0.29
CA ALA A 213 -18.33 -14.19 1.13
C ALA A 213 -19.50 -13.24 1.39
N ARG A 214 -19.61 -12.15 0.61
CA ARG A 214 -20.74 -11.22 0.71
C ARG A 214 -22.05 -11.90 0.35
N SER A 215 -22.07 -12.69 -0.74
CA SER A 215 -23.22 -13.49 -1.15
C SER A 215 -23.56 -14.55 -0.11
N ALA A 216 -22.58 -15.32 0.37
CA ALA A 216 -22.79 -16.32 1.42
C ALA A 216 -23.40 -15.72 2.69
N ARG A 217 -22.93 -14.55 3.13
CA ARG A 217 -23.49 -13.83 4.28
C ARG A 217 -24.92 -13.35 4.02
N GLN A 218 -25.26 -12.88 2.80
CA GLN A 218 -26.65 -12.51 2.47
C GLN A 218 -27.61 -13.70 2.57
N ILE A 219 -27.19 -14.86 2.07
CA ILE A 219 -27.97 -16.10 2.15
C ILE A 219 -28.14 -16.51 3.62
N ALA A 220 -27.04 -16.52 4.40
CA ALA A 220 -27.09 -16.87 5.82
C ALA A 220 -27.99 -15.91 6.61
N GLU A 221 -27.98 -14.62 6.29
CA GLU A 221 -28.85 -13.61 6.90
C GLU A 221 -30.32 -13.85 6.60
N ALA A 222 -30.66 -14.12 5.33
CA ALA A 222 -32.03 -14.42 4.93
C ALA A 222 -32.55 -15.69 5.64
N GLN A 223 -31.74 -16.76 5.66
CA GLN A 223 -32.08 -18.01 6.34
C GLN A 223 -32.24 -17.82 7.85
N PHE A 224 -31.36 -17.04 8.48
CA PHE A 224 -31.49 -16.69 9.89
C PHE A 224 -32.78 -15.94 10.18
N ARG A 225 -33.15 -14.94 9.37
CA ARG A 225 -34.35 -14.12 9.57
C ARG A 225 -35.65 -14.94 9.50
N VAL A 226 -35.73 -15.93 8.63
CA VAL A 226 -36.90 -16.82 8.51
C VAL A 226 -36.85 -18.04 9.44
N GLY A 227 -35.80 -18.17 10.28
CA GLY A 227 -35.64 -19.30 11.20
C GLY A 227 -35.18 -20.60 10.54
N ALA A 228 -34.80 -20.57 9.26
CA ALA A 228 -34.29 -21.75 8.53
C ALA A 228 -32.83 -22.09 8.90
N ARG A 229 -32.09 -21.18 9.53
CA ARG A 229 -30.77 -21.44 10.12
C ARG A 229 -30.60 -20.77 11.47
N ALA A 230 -29.79 -21.41 12.31
CA ALA A 230 -29.39 -20.89 13.61
C ALA A 230 -28.52 -19.63 13.51
N VAL A 231 -28.54 -18.81 14.55
CA VAL A 231 -27.77 -17.57 14.65
C VAL A 231 -26.26 -17.78 14.46
N GLY A 232 -25.72 -18.90 14.94
CA GLY A 232 -24.30 -19.22 14.82
C GLY A 232 -23.81 -19.25 13.36
N ALA A 233 -24.62 -19.79 12.44
CA ALA A 233 -24.26 -19.82 11.02
C ALA A 233 -24.21 -18.43 10.39
N PHE A 234 -25.10 -17.53 10.80
CA PHE A 234 -25.06 -16.13 10.39
C PHE A 234 -23.85 -15.39 10.97
N ALA A 235 -23.59 -15.57 12.27
CA ALA A 235 -22.44 -14.96 12.95
C ALA A 235 -21.11 -15.40 12.30
N GLN A 236 -20.96 -16.69 11.99
CA GLN A 236 -19.77 -17.21 11.29
C GLN A 236 -19.60 -16.54 9.92
N ALA A 237 -20.65 -16.51 9.09
CA ALA A 237 -20.59 -15.88 7.77
C ALA A 237 -20.27 -14.37 7.85
N LEU A 238 -20.67 -13.71 8.94
CA LEU A 238 -20.33 -12.32 9.20
C LEU A 238 -18.83 -12.16 9.54
N PHE A 239 -18.28 -13.01 10.41
CA PHE A 239 -16.85 -13.02 10.73
C PHE A 239 -15.99 -13.34 9.51
N ASP A 240 -16.36 -14.34 8.72
CA ASP A 240 -15.65 -14.72 7.49
C ASP A 240 -15.58 -13.55 6.51
N LEU A 241 -16.71 -12.86 6.29
CA LEU A 241 -16.77 -11.69 5.43
C LEU A 241 -15.87 -10.56 5.93
N VAL A 242 -15.82 -10.34 7.24
CA VAL A 242 -15.05 -9.25 7.84
C VAL A 242 -13.56 -9.54 7.81
N GLY A 243 -13.15 -10.78 8.09
CA GLY A 243 -11.77 -11.22 7.93
C GLY A 243 -11.30 -11.05 6.48
N LEU A 244 -12.11 -11.47 5.51
CA LEU A 244 -11.78 -11.30 4.09
C LEU A 244 -11.77 -9.84 3.64
N ARG A 245 -12.65 -8.98 4.16
CA ARG A 245 -12.62 -7.53 3.89
C ARG A 245 -11.36 -6.88 4.46
N ASN A 246 -10.97 -7.25 5.68
CA ASN A 246 -9.77 -6.72 6.31
C ASN A 246 -8.51 -7.18 5.56
N GLU A 247 -8.49 -8.41 5.06
CA GLU A 247 -7.43 -8.90 4.18
C GLU A 247 -7.40 -8.15 2.84
N LEU A 248 -8.55 -7.91 2.20
CA LEU A 248 -8.63 -7.13 0.96
C LEU A 248 -8.02 -5.73 1.14
N LEU A 249 -8.29 -5.06 2.27
CA LEU A 249 -7.70 -3.74 2.58
C LEU A 249 -6.17 -3.80 2.65
N ARG A 250 -5.60 -4.85 3.24
CA ARG A 250 -4.13 -5.04 3.27
C ARG A 250 -3.57 -5.22 1.86
N ARG A 251 -4.19 -6.09 1.06
CA ARG A 251 -3.76 -6.34 -0.33
C ARG A 251 -3.87 -5.10 -1.21
N GLU A 252 -4.91 -4.30 -0.99
CA GLU A 252 -5.08 -3.02 -1.67
C GLU A 252 -3.94 -2.05 -1.31
N SER A 253 -3.58 -1.95 -0.03
CA SER A 253 -2.42 -1.17 0.42
C SER A 253 -1.12 -1.69 -0.16
N ASP A 254 -0.87 -3.00 -0.10
CA ASP A 254 0.35 -3.63 -0.64
C ASP A 254 0.52 -3.31 -2.14
N ALA A 255 -0.56 -3.41 -2.92
CA ALA A 255 -0.55 -3.08 -4.35
C ALA A 255 -0.30 -1.59 -4.59
N CYS A 256 -0.89 -0.69 -3.78
CA CYS A 256 -0.63 0.75 -3.87
C CYS A 256 0.83 1.10 -3.53
N VAL A 257 1.41 0.48 -2.51
CA VAL A 257 2.80 0.70 -2.11
C VAL A 257 3.76 0.12 -3.15
N ALA A 258 3.49 -1.08 -3.68
CA ALA A 258 4.29 -1.67 -4.74
C ALA A 258 4.26 -0.82 -6.02
N ARG A 259 3.09 -0.24 -6.35
CA ARG A 259 2.97 0.75 -7.42
C ARG A 259 3.88 1.96 -7.15
N ALA A 260 3.77 2.57 -5.98
CA ALA A 260 4.62 3.70 -5.60
C ALA A 260 6.12 3.36 -5.63
N ALA A 261 6.49 2.13 -5.30
CA ALA A 261 7.87 1.64 -5.38
C ALA A 261 8.40 1.62 -6.82
N MET A 262 7.59 1.25 -7.82
CA MET A 262 8.00 1.34 -9.23
C MET A 262 8.29 2.79 -9.64
N TYR A 263 7.43 3.73 -9.26
CA TYR A 263 7.68 5.16 -9.48
C TYR A 263 8.91 5.67 -8.75
N ALA A 264 9.14 5.20 -7.52
CA ALA A 264 10.34 5.53 -6.74
C ALA A 264 11.62 5.04 -7.42
N MET A 265 11.62 3.81 -7.97
CA MET A 265 12.75 3.28 -8.73
C MET A 265 13.02 4.05 -10.02
N ALA A 266 11.99 4.68 -10.60
CA ALA A 266 12.11 5.59 -11.74
C ALA A 266 12.44 7.05 -11.36
N LEU A 267 12.60 7.34 -10.06
CA LEU A 267 12.74 8.69 -9.49
C LEU A 267 11.61 9.66 -9.81
N GLN A 268 10.42 9.15 -10.11
CA GLN A 268 9.25 9.92 -10.51
C GLN A 268 8.15 9.95 -9.45
N LEU A 269 8.41 9.39 -8.25
CA LEU A 269 7.43 9.43 -7.17
C LEU A 269 7.04 10.87 -6.75
N PRO A 270 7.94 11.87 -6.67
CA PRO A 270 7.55 13.25 -6.39
C PRO A 270 6.51 13.81 -7.37
N GLU A 271 6.64 13.48 -8.66
CA GLU A 271 5.74 13.96 -9.73
C GLU A 271 4.31 13.44 -9.53
N GLN A 272 4.15 12.24 -8.97
CA GLN A 272 2.84 11.68 -8.61
C GLN A 272 2.11 12.51 -7.55
N PHE A 273 2.85 13.33 -6.80
CA PHE A 273 2.32 14.26 -5.78
C PHE A 273 2.35 15.72 -6.24
N GLY A 274 2.70 15.99 -7.51
CA GLY A 274 2.84 17.35 -8.03
C GLY A 274 4.06 18.10 -7.50
N LEU A 275 5.06 17.39 -6.98
CA LEU A 275 6.33 17.94 -6.50
C LEU A 275 7.34 17.86 -7.66
N ARG A 276 7.94 19.01 -8.04
CA ARG A 276 9.01 19.13 -9.04
C ARG A 276 10.23 19.79 -8.43
#